data_AF-C1EDJ8-F1
#
_entry.id   AF-C1EDJ8-F1
#
_cell.length_a   1.000
_cell.length_b   1.000
_cell.length_c   1.000
_cell.angle_alpha   90.00
_cell.angle_beta   90.00
_cell.angle_gamma   90.00
#
_symmetry.space_group_name_H-M   'P 1'
#
loop_
_entity.id
_entity.type
_entity.pdbx_description
1 polymer ?
#
loop_
_entity_poly.entity_id
_entity_poly.type
_entity_poly.pdbx_seq_one_letter_code
_entity_poly.pdbx_strand_id
1 'polypeptide(L)'
;MSAAALTITAPAITARAVRGTGARAPSRGSAVVRRATMKGAPDTALSSANQITDDDVSSWEEIDRQIFNMCAKYAGDSSVNPRIMAATELGRDKTYEALDDITVVEVYQAAYDGGLDECTTIIDTHLRMLAECIIQDDVELVRAVYDKFRRLPPLLQKSSLIATAAVAEAGLLFVREEYELVEAMLRDEVGGDDASEEAKMEYDKSKVIIDVMDRVIAVMHEEKGEVNGEIVSSMPSVAK
;
A
#
# COMPACT_ATOMS: atom_id res chain seq x y z
N MET A 1 -22.73 -36.64 21.48
CA MET A 1 -23.06 -35.49 20.60
C MET A 1 -21.74 -34.99 20.05
N SER A 2 -21.53 -35.15 18.75
CA SER A 2 -20.22 -35.03 18.08
C SER A 2 -20.10 -33.65 17.42
N ALA A 3 -19.00 -32.94 17.70
CA ALA A 3 -18.66 -31.69 17.03
C ALA A 3 -18.05 -32.00 15.65
N ALA A 4 -18.67 -31.51 14.58
CA ALA A 4 -18.11 -31.57 13.24
C ALA A 4 -17.18 -30.37 13.05
N ALA A 5 -15.88 -30.63 12.89
CA ALA A 5 -14.91 -29.65 12.46
C ALA A 5 -15.09 -29.37 10.97
N LEU A 6 -15.36 -28.11 10.60
CA LEU A 6 -15.34 -27.64 9.22
C LEU A 6 -13.90 -27.24 8.90
N THR A 7 -13.19 -28.11 8.19
CA THR A 7 -11.89 -27.80 7.61
C THR A 7 -12.11 -27.13 6.26
N ILE A 8 -11.87 -25.82 6.16
CA ILE A 8 -11.85 -25.10 4.89
C ILE A 8 -10.43 -25.23 4.34
N THR A 9 -10.23 -26.13 3.39
CA THR A 9 -9.02 -26.20 2.57
C THR A 9 -9.08 -25.12 1.49
N ALA A 10 -8.16 -24.16 1.53
CA ALA A 10 -7.93 -23.22 0.44
C ALA A 10 -7.50 -23.99 -0.83
N PRO A 11 -7.99 -23.63 -2.03
CA PRO A 11 -7.49 -24.22 -3.26
C PRO A 11 -6.07 -23.71 -3.53
N ALA A 12 -5.13 -24.64 -3.67
CA ALA A 12 -3.80 -24.34 -4.20
C ALA A 12 -3.93 -24.02 -5.70
N ILE A 13 -3.88 -22.73 -6.05
CA ILE A 13 -3.77 -22.30 -7.45
C ILE A 13 -2.37 -22.69 -7.93
N THR A 14 -2.30 -23.74 -8.74
CA THR A 14 -1.09 -24.11 -9.46
C THR A 14 -0.94 -23.18 -10.66
N ALA A 15 -0.17 -22.09 -10.47
CA ALA A 15 0.18 -21.19 -11.55
C ALA A 15 0.98 -21.94 -12.63
N ARG A 16 0.32 -22.24 -13.75
CA ARG A 16 0.94 -22.81 -14.94
C ARG A 16 1.71 -21.70 -15.64
N ALA A 17 3.03 -21.74 -15.58
CA ALA A 17 3.90 -20.81 -16.29
C ALA A 17 3.63 -20.82 -17.81
N VAL A 18 2.98 -19.77 -18.31
CA VAL A 18 2.90 -19.49 -19.74
C VAL A 18 3.96 -18.46 -20.08
N ARG A 19 4.95 -18.86 -20.88
CA ARG A 19 5.93 -17.95 -21.48
C ARG A 19 5.20 -16.98 -22.42
N GLY A 20 4.90 -15.79 -21.93
CA GLY A 20 4.47 -14.65 -22.74
C GLY A 20 5.68 -14.00 -23.43
N THR A 21 5.72 -14.11 -24.75
CA THR A 21 6.64 -13.35 -25.61
C THR A 21 6.37 -11.85 -25.49
N GLY A 22 7.45 -11.08 -25.33
CA GLY A 22 7.42 -9.67 -24.95
C GLY A 22 6.56 -8.77 -25.84
N ALA A 23 5.66 -8.05 -25.18
CA ALA A 23 5.23 -6.72 -25.56
C ALA A 23 5.63 -5.79 -24.41
N ARG A 24 6.71 -5.03 -24.61
CA ARG A 24 7.19 -4.04 -23.65
C ARG A 24 6.18 -2.89 -23.65
N ALA A 25 5.24 -2.94 -22.71
CA ALA A 25 4.39 -1.80 -22.41
C ALA A 25 5.30 -0.62 -22.01
N PRO A 26 4.99 0.61 -22.44
CA PRO A 26 5.74 1.78 -21.99
C PRO A 26 5.52 1.92 -20.48
N SER A 27 6.58 1.67 -19.70
CA SER A 27 6.63 1.83 -18.25
C SER A 27 6.25 3.28 -17.89
N ARG A 28 5.01 3.49 -17.46
CA ARG A 28 4.55 4.77 -16.91
C ARG A 28 5.18 5.07 -15.54
N GLY A 29 5.90 4.12 -14.93
CA GLY A 29 6.70 4.33 -13.71
C GLY A 29 7.93 5.25 -13.86
N SER A 30 8.29 5.67 -15.07
CA SER A 30 9.49 6.53 -15.26
C SER A 30 9.30 8.00 -14.85
N ALA A 31 8.09 8.42 -14.42
CA ALA A 31 7.83 9.80 -14.04
C ALA A 31 8.15 10.12 -12.57
N VAL A 32 8.27 9.11 -11.69
CA VAL A 32 8.54 9.32 -10.25
C VAL A 32 10.02 9.60 -9.97
N VAL A 33 10.92 9.27 -10.90
CA VAL A 33 12.36 9.51 -10.76
C VAL A 33 12.74 10.89 -11.31
N ARG A 34 12.17 11.96 -10.73
CA ARG A 34 12.71 13.31 -10.90
C ARG A 34 12.88 14.02 -9.56
N ARG A 35 13.99 13.66 -8.93
CA ARG A 35 14.93 14.58 -8.28
C ARG A 35 14.50 15.09 -6.90
N ALA A 36 14.46 14.19 -5.93
CA ALA A 36 14.73 14.54 -4.54
C ALA A 36 16.16 14.07 -4.21
N THR A 37 17.16 14.95 -4.34
CA THR A 37 18.47 14.72 -3.71
C THR A 37 18.27 14.87 -2.19
N MET A 38 17.79 13.80 -1.54
CA MET A 38 17.47 13.74 -0.10
C MET A 38 18.65 13.13 0.67
N LYS A 39 19.87 13.55 0.34
CA LYS A 39 21.04 13.09 1.10
C LYS A 39 21.04 13.82 2.45
N GLY A 40 20.58 13.13 3.49
CA GLY A 40 20.58 13.63 4.87
C GLY A 40 19.20 13.78 5.53
N ALA A 41 18.30 12.80 5.38
CA ALA A 41 17.28 12.62 6.43
C ALA A 41 18.00 12.47 7.78
N PRO A 42 17.56 13.18 8.84
CA PRO A 42 18.32 13.28 10.09
C PRO A 42 18.53 11.88 10.68
N ASP A 43 19.74 11.70 11.21
CA ASP A 43 20.22 10.55 11.98
C ASP A 43 19.09 9.71 12.60
N THR A 44 19.32 8.40 12.56
CA THR A 44 18.73 7.27 13.32
C THR A 44 18.49 7.50 14.83
N ALA A 45 18.64 8.73 15.31
CA ALA A 45 18.34 9.24 16.65
C ALA A 45 17.04 10.08 16.72
N LEU A 46 16.17 10.05 15.71
CA LEU A 46 14.81 10.55 15.89
C LEU A 46 14.04 9.62 16.83
N SER A 47 13.49 10.18 17.90
CA SER A 47 12.62 9.45 18.84
C SER A 47 11.50 8.72 18.08
N SER A 48 11.13 7.52 18.53
CA SER A 48 9.98 6.75 18.01
C SER A 48 8.67 7.55 17.90
N ALA A 49 8.57 8.65 18.64
CA ALA A 49 7.46 9.60 18.56
C ALA A 49 7.35 10.36 17.22
N ASN A 50 8.39 10.37 16.39
CA ASN A 50 8.51 11.18 15.18
C ASN A 50 8.89 10.36 13.93
N GLN A 51 8.73 9.05 13.98
CA GLN A 51 8.93 8.13 12.87
C GLN A 51 7.76 7.14 12.78
N ILE A 52 7.61 6.50 11.63
CA ILE A 52 6.67 5.40 11.48
C ILE A 52 7.21 4.18 12.20
N THR A 53 6.34 3.54 12.97
CA THR A 53 6.64 2.37 13.79
C THR A 53 5.56 1.33 13.65
N ASP A 54 5.87 0.08 13.99
CA ASP A 54 4.92 -1.04 13.86
C ASP A 54 3.60 -0.81 14.62
N ASP A 55 3.65 -0.04 15.72
CA ASP A 55 2.51 0.28 16.60
C ASP A 55 1.54 1.36 16.05
N ASP A 56 1.81 1.93 14.87
CA ASP A 56 1.02 3.05 14.34
C ASP A 56 -0.31 2.65 13.72
N VAL A 57 -0.40 1.37 13.37
CA VAL A 57 -1.56 0.73 12.78
C VAL A 57 -1.68 -0.66 13.39
N SER A 58 -2.83 -1.28 13.26
CA SER A 58 -3.07 -2.62 13.79
C SER A 58 -2.01 -3.62 13.29
N SER A 59 -1.67 -4.58 14.14
CA SER A 59 -0.84 -5.71 13.71
C SER A 59 -1.61 -6.58 12.70
N TRP A 60 -0.90 -7.44 11.94
CA TRP A 60 -1.57 -8.39 11.04
C TRP A 60 -2.58 -9.30 11.78
N GLU A 61 -2.28 -9.71 13.01
CA GLU A 61 -3.20 -10.50 13.83
C GLU A 61 -4.42 -9.69 14.33
N GLU A 62 -4.29 -8.37 14.45
CA GLU A 62 -5.44 -7.48 14.69
C GLU A 62 -6.28 -7.32 13.44
N ILE A 63 -5.65 -7.13 12.29
CA ILE A 63 -6.31 -7.04 10.98
C ILE A 63 -7.11 -8.32 10.71
N ASP A 64 -6.54 -9.51 10.94
CA ASP A 64 -7.25 -10.79 10.83
C ASP A 64 -8.51 -10.84 11.71
N ARG A 65 -8.41 -10.31 12.95
CA ARG A 65 -9.57 -10.20 13.85
C ARG A 65 -10.61 -9.22 13.33
N GLN A 66 -10.19 -8.09 12.76
CA GLN A 66 -11.08 -7.11 12.14
C GLN A 66 -11.81 -7.72 10.93
N ILE A 67 -11.10 -8.46 10.07
CA ILE A 67 -11.67 -9.20 8.93
C ILE A 67 -12.68 -10.24 9.42
N PHE A 68 -12.33 -11.03 10.43
CA PHE A 68 -13.26 -12.00 11.02
C PHE A 68 -14.56 -11.34 11.54
N ASN A 69 -14.43 -10.20 12.22
CA ASN A 69 -15.59 -9.43 12.69
C ASN A 69 -16.42 -8.88 11.52
N MET A 70 -15.77 -8.45 10.43
CA MET A 70 -16.43 -7.99 9.21
C MET A 70 -17.25 -9.13 8.56
N CYS A 71 -16.67 -10.33 8.44
CA CYS A 71 -17.37 -11.52 7.96
C CYS A 71 -18.61 -11.85 8.81
N ALA A 72 -18.50 -11.76 10.14
CA ALA A 72 -19.63 -12.00 11.03
C ALA A 72 -20.72 -10.92 10.92
N LYS A 73 -20.31 -9.65 10.82
CA LYS A 73 -21.23 -8.49 10.74
C LYS A 73 -22.04 -8.48 9.45
N TYR A 74 -21.43 -8.85 8.31
CA TYR A 74 -22.05 -8.81 6.99
C TYR A 74 -22.41 -10.21 6.47
N ALA A 75 -22.66 -11.16 7.37
CA ALA A 75 -23.02 -12.52 7.00
C ALA A 75 -24.27 -12.54 6.10
N GLY A 76 -24.12 -13.08 4.88
CA GLY A 76 -25.18 -13.15 3.87
C GLY A 76 -25.28 -11.94 2.93
N ASP A 77 -24.45 -10.90 3.13
CA ASP A 77 -24.32 -9.77 2.21
C ASP A 77 -23.12 -9.96 1.29
N SER A 78 -23.39 -10.43 0.06
CA SER A 78 -22.34 -10.69 -0.92
C SER A 78 -21.68 -9.42 -1.48
N SER A 79 -22.27 -8.23 -1.29
CA SER A 79 -21.71 -6.98 -1.81
C SER A 79 -20.41 -6.57 -1.10
N VAL A 80 -20.18 -7.07 0.11
CA VAL A 80 -18.98 -6.79 0.90
C VAL A 80 -17.86 -7.80 0.64
N ASN A 81 -18.14 -8.90 -0.06
CA ASN A 81 -17.17 -9.97 -0.32
C ASN A 81 -15.89 -9.48 -1.01
N PRO A 82 -15.92 -8.62 -2.04
CA PRO A 82 -14.69 -8.13 -2.67
C PRO A 82 -13.78 -7.40 -1.68
N ARG A 83 -14.36 -6.65 -0.73
CA ARG A 83 -13.59 -5.95 0.31
C ARG A 83 -12.99 -6.89 1.34
N ILE A 84 -13.75 -7.90 1.79
CA ILE A 84 -13.25 -8.94 2.70
C ILE A 84 -12.07 -9.67 2.06
N MET A 85 -12.20 -10.06 0.80
CA MET A 85 -11.15 -10.75 0.07
C MET A 85 -9.94 -9.85 -0.18
N ALA A 86 -10.16 -8.60 -0.54
CA ALA A 86 -9.08 -7.62 -0.73
C ALA A 86 -8.24 -7.45 0.55
N ALA A 87 -8.90 -7.27 1.70
CA ALA A 87 -8.22 -7.16 2.99
C ALA A 87 -7.49 -8.45 3.40
N THR A 88 -8.02 -9.62 3.02
CA THR A 88 -7.39 -10.93 3.32
C THR A 88 -6.19 -11.22 2.42
N GLU A 89 -6.22 -10.72 1.18
CA GLU A 89 -5.13 -10.87 0.20
C GLU A 89 -3.92 -10.01 0.56
N LEU A 90 -4.16 -8.82 1.13
CA LEU A 90 -3.09 -8.02 1.71
C LEU A 90 -2.55 -8.72 2.94
N GLY A 91 -1.32 -9.22 2.86
CA GLY A 91 -0.66 -9.92 3.95
C GLY A 91 0.83 -9.62 4.01
N ARG A 92 1.49 -10.16 5.04
CA ARG A 92 2.93 -9.95 5.29
C ARG A 92 3.81 -10.31 4.08
N ASP A 93 3.38 -11.29 3.29
CA ASP A 93 4.13 -11.72 2.10
C ASP A 93 4.26 -10.59 1.06
N LYS A 94 3.25 -9.71 0.94
CA LYS A 94 3.30 -8.54 0.05
C LYS A 94 4.39 -7.55 0.44
N THR A 95 4.72 -7.44 1.73
CA THR A 95 5.85 -6.63 2.19
C THR A 95 7.17 -7.14 1.59
N TYR A 96 7.38 -8.46 1.61
CA TYR A 96 8.60 -9.07 1.10
C TYR A 96 8.67 -9.05 -0.41
N GLU A 97 7.55 -9.27 -1.11
CA GLU A 97 7.47 -9.11 -2.56
C GLU A 97 7.85 -7.69 -3.00
N ALA A 98 7.37 -6.66 -2.30
CA ALA A 98 7.74 -5.28 -2.57
C ALA A 98 9.22 -4.98 -2.30
N LEU A 99 9.82 -5.61 -1.27
CA LEU A 99 11.24 -5.45 -0.95
C LEU A 99 12.16 -6.18 -1.93
N ASP A 100 11.67 -7.22 -2.62
CA ASP A 100 12.40 -7.93 -3.67
C ASP A 100 12.50 -7.10 -4.97
N ASP A 101 11.65 -6.08 -5.12
CA ASP A 101 11.74 -5.16 -6.25
C ASP A 101 12.88 -4.14 -6.10
N ILE A 102 13.74 -4.08 -7.11
CA ILE A 102 14.93 -3.23 -7.09
C ILE A 102 14.59 -1.74 -7.03
N THR A 103 13.46 -1.32 -7.60
CA THR A 103 13.08 0.10 -7.65
C THR A 103 12.69 0.61 -6.27
N VAL A 104 12.02 -0.23 -5.48
CA VAL A 104 11.68 0.07 -4.08
C VAL A 104 12.95 0.24 -3.24
N VAL A 105 13.91 -0.68 -3.40
CA VAL A 105 15.21 -0.62 -2.71
C VAL A 105 16.02 0.61 -3.13
N GLU A 106 16.03 0.96 -4.42
CA GLU A 106 16.71 2.16 -4.94
C GLU A 106 16.12 3.45 -4.38
N VAL A 107 14.79 3.54 -4.26
CA VAL A 107 14.11 4.69 -3.64
C VAL A 107 14.51 4.82 -2.18
N TYR A 108 14.54 3.71 -1.43
CA TYR A 108 14.98 3.72 -0.04
C TYR A 108 16.43 4.18 0.11
N GLN A 109 17.36 3.62 -0.67
CA GLN A 109 18.79 4.00 -0.63
C GLN A 109 19.04 5.44 -1.09
N ALA A 110 18.13 6.04 -1.86
CA ALA A 110 18.20 7.45 -2.23
C ALA A 110 17.71 8.40 -1.12
N ALA A 111 16.86 7.90 -0.21
CA ALA A 111 16.19 8.68 0.83
C ALA A 111 16.79 8.47 2.24
N TYR A 112 17.36 7.30 2.51
CA TYR A 112 17.86 6.88 3.82
C TYR A 112 19.28 6.31 3.73
N ASP A 113 20.09 6.61 4.75
CA ASP A 113 21.37 5.97 4.99
C ASP A 113 21.16 4.90 6.08
N GLY A 114 20.92 3.64 5.70
CA GLY A 114 20.58 2.61 6.69
C GLY A 114 20.42 1.19 6.14
N GLY A 115 20.14 0.25 7.05
CA GLY A 115 19.77 -1.14 6.71
C GLY A 115 18.32 -1.24 6.22
N LEU A 116 17.95 -2.36 5.60
CA LEU A 116 16.60 -2.56 5.04
C LEU A 116 15.51 -2.79 6.10
N ASP A 117 15.87 -2.90 7.37
CA ASP A 117 14.90 -3.09 8.47
C ASP A 117 13.90 -1.92 8.54
N GLU A 118 14.37 -0.68 8.44
CA GLU A 118 13.50 0.50 8.42
C GLU A 118 12.65 0.57 7.14
N CYS A 119 13.22 0.18 5.98
CA CYS A 119 12.46 0.04 4.74
C CYS A 119 11.29 -0.96 4.91
N THR A 120 11.58 -2.08 5.56
CA THR A 120 10.59 -3.13 5.87
C THR A 120 9.48 -2.58 6.75
N THR A 121 9.81 -1.89 7.85
CA THR A 121 8.81 -1.27 8.74
C THR A 121 7.96 -0.24 8.01
N ILE A 122 8.55 0.61 7.17
CA ILE A 122 7.81 1.61 6.39
C ILE A 122 6.81 0.91 5.48
N ILE A 123 7.25 -0.06 4.67
CA ILE A 123 6.37 -0.72 3.69
C ILE A 123 5.29 -1.55 4.40
N ASP A 124 5.66 -2.35 5.41
CA ASP A 124 4.73 -3.20 6.14
C ASP A 124 3.65 -2.38 6.84
N THR A 125 4.03 -1.26 7.48
CA THR A 125 3.08 -0.36 8.12
C THR A 125 2.10 0.24 7.12
N HIS A 126 2.55 0.60 5.92
CA HIS A 126 1.65 1.15 4.90
C HIS A 126 0.74 0.11 4.26
N LEU A 127 1.19 -1.14 4.13
CA LEU A 127 0.32 -2.25 3.68
C LEU A 127 -0.74 -2.59 4.73
N ARG A 128 -0.38 -2.58 6.02
CA ARG A 128 -1.35 -2.73 7.13
C ARG A 128 -2.33 -1.56 7.19
N MET A 129 -1.84 -0.33 7.02
CA MET A 129 -2.68 0.86 6.90
C MET A 129 -3.68 0.74 5.74
N LEU A 130 -3.24 0.25 4.57
CA LEU A 130 -4.11 0.00 3.42
C LEU A 130 -5.19 -1.04 3.76
N ALA A 131 -4.82 -2.16 4.40
CA ALA A 131 -5.78 -3.18 4.80
C ALA A 131 -6.85 -2.64 5.76
N GLU A 132 -6.43 -1.84 6.76
CA GLU A 132 -7.38 -1.16 7.65
C GLU A 132 -8.29 -0.17 6.90
N CYS A 133 -7.74 0.58 5.95
CA CYS A 133 -8.54 1.49 5.12
C CYS A 133 -9.60 0.72 4.30
N ILE A 134 -9.25 -0.46 3.76
CA ILE A 134 -10.19 -1.34 3.05
C ILE A 134 -11.29 -1.86 3.99
N ILE A 135 -10.93 -2.26 5.21
CA ILE A 135 -11.87 -2.77 6.21
C ILE A 135 -12.84 -1.67 6.66
N GLN A 136 -12.33 -0.47 6.92
CA GLN A 136 -13.11 0.66 7.45
C GLN A 136 -13.84 1.47 6.37
N ASP A 137 -13.45 1.34 5.10
CA ASP A 137 -13.84 2.21 3.97
C ASP A 137 -13.40 3.66 4.09
N ASP A 138 -12.36 3.90 4.89
CA ASP A 138 -11.93 5.24 5.26
C ASP A 138 -10.40 5.35 5.17
N VAL A 139 -9.91 6.52 4.77
CA VAL A 139 -8.48 6.84 4.65
C VAL A 139 -8.02 7.90 5.66
N GLU A 140 -8.87 8.32 6.62
CA GLU A 140 -8.48 9.25 7.68
C GLU A 140 -7.33 8.71 8.57
N LEU A 141 -7.18 7.38 8.68
CA LEU A 141 -6.06 6.75 9.38
C LEU A 141 -4.71 7.24 8.84
N VAL A 142 -4.61 7.48 7.53
CA VAL A 142 -3.38 7.98 6.89
C VAL A 142 -2.96 9.32 7.50
N ARG A 143 -3.90 10.26 7.69
CA ARG A 143 -3.59 11.57 8.31
C ARG A 143 -3.14 11.41 9.76
N ALA A 144 -3.77 10.51 10.50
CA ALA A 144 -3.41 10.24 11.90
C ALA A 144 -1.99 9.66 12.05
N VAL A 145 -1.56 8.78 11.14
CA VAL A 145 -0.19 8.25 11.11
C VAL A 145 0.81 9.36 10.77
N TYR A 146 0.51 10.16 9.74
CA TYR A 146 1.40 11.23 9.26
C TYR A 146 1.48 12.46 10.18
N ASP A 147 0.51 12.64 11.09
CA ASP A 147 0.51 13.70 12.12
C ASP A 147 1.78 13.68 12.99
N LYS A 148 2.43 12.53 13.14
CA LYS A 148 3.70 12.40 13.88
C LYS A 148 4.79 13.31 13.34
N PHE A 149 4.86 13.48 12.02
CA PHE A 149 5.88 14.33 11.40
C PHE A 149 5.68 15.81 11.74
N ARG A 150 4.46 16.24 12.08
CA ARG A 150 4.16 17.64 12.46
C ARG A 150 4.84 18.08 13.75
N ARG A 151 5.35 17.13 14.55
CA ARG A 151 6.08 17.40 15.80
C ARG A 151 7.57 17.69 15.58
N LEU A 152 8.08 17.46 14.38
CA LEU A 152 9.47 17.71 14.03
C LEU A 152 9.75 19.20 13.77
N PRO A 153 10.99 19.68 14.00
CA PRO A 153 11.41 20.98 13.52
C PRO A 153 11.17 21.14 12.01
N PRO A 154 10.73 22.30 11.49
CA PRO A 154 10.23 22.44 10.11
C PRO A 154 11.15 21.92 8.99
N LEU A 155 12.47 22.05 9.16
CA LEU A 155 13.44 21.55 8.18
C LEU A 155 13.54 20.02 8.18
N LEU A 156 13.40 19.38 9.34
CA LEU A 156 13.42 17.92 9.49
C LEU A 156 12.07 17.30 9.18
N GLN A 157 10.99 17.99 9.55
CA GLN A 157 9.62 17.59 9.23
C GLN A 157 9.47 17.30 7.75
N LYS A 158 9.86 18.27 6.90
CA LYS A 158 9.68 18.15 5.45
C LYS A 158 10.54 17.04 4.86
N SER A 159 11.80 16.91 5.28
CA SER A 159 12.69 15.88 4.72
C SER A 159 12.28 14.48 5.15
N SER A 160 11.99 14.25 6.43
CA SER A 160 11.54 12.95 6.94
C SER A 160 10.21 12.54 6.34
N LEU A 161 9.23 13.44 6.29
CA LEU A 161 7.91 13.13 5.72
C LEU A 161 7.98 12.76 4.24
N ILE A 162 8.72 13.51 3.43
CA ILE A 162 8.87 13.20 1.99
C ILE A 162 9.64 11.90 1.81
N ALA A 163 10.70 11.65 2.58
CA ALA A 163 11.49 10.43 2.50
C ALA A 163 10.64 9.20 2.84
N THR A 164 9.91 9.22 3.97
CA THR A 164 9.03 8.11 4.37
C THR A 164 7.92 7.88 3.35
N ALA A 165 7.26 8.96 2.90
CA ALA A 165 6.18 8.87 1.93
C ALA A 165 6.67 8.30 0.58
N ALA A 166 7.87 8.67 0.13
CA ALA A 166 8.41 8.17 -1.14
C ALA A 166 8.69 6.66 -1.09
N VAL A 167 9.27 6.16 0.01
CA VAL A 167 9.54 4.72 0.19
C VAL A 167 8.24 3.94 0.26
N ALA A 168 7.28 4.43 1.05
CA ALA A 168 5.95 3.84 1.15
C ALA A 168 5.22 3.82 -0.18
N GLU A 169 5.23 4.94 -0.91
CA GLU A 169 4.60 5.08 -2.22
C GLU A 169 5.22 4.11 -3.23
N ALA A 170 6.55 3.93 -3.24
CA ALA A 170 7.20 2.96 -4.11
C ALA A 170 6.71 1.52 -3.83
N GLY A 171 6.64 1.12 -2.56
CA GLY A 171 6.15 -0.20 -2.17
C GLY A 171 4.66 -0.41 -2.51
N LEU A 172 3.83 0.61 -2.25
CA LEU A 172 2.40 0.56 -2.60
C LEU A 172 2.21 0.49 -4.12
N LEU A 173 2.90 1.33 -4.89
CA LEU A 173 2.79 1.34 -6.36
C LEU A 173 3.23 0.00 -6.98
N PHE A 174 4.26 -0.65 -6.44
CA PHE A 174 4.63 -2.01 -6.88
C PHE A 174 3.44 -2.97 -6.74
N VAL A 175 2.84 -3.04 -5.55
CA VAL A 175 1.68 -3.90 -5.29
C VAL A 175 0.48 -3.51 -6.16
N ARG A 176 0.29 -2.21 -6.38
CA ARG A 176 -0.74 -1.66 -7.27
C ARG A 176 -0.60 -2.18 -8.70
N GLU A 177 0.61 -2.15 -9.24
CA GLU A 177 0.90 -2.58 -10.62
C GLU A 177 0.56 -4.06 -10.82
N GLU A 178 0.74 -4.91 -9.80
CA GLU A 178 0.32 -6.31 -9.85
C GLU A 178 -1.21 -6.44 -9.99
N TYR A 179 -1.98 -5.73 -9.16
CA TYR A 179 -3.45 -5.80 -9.23
C TYR A 179 -4.02 -5.10 -10.46
N GLU A 180 -3.36 -4.05 -10.97
CA GLU A 180 -3.72 -3.46 -12.26
C GLU A 180 -3.52 -4.44 -13.42
N LEU A 181 -2.47 -5.28 -13.37
CA LEU A 181 -2.27 -6.33 -14.36
C LEU A 181 -3.39 -7.37 -14.29
N VAL A 182 -3.77 -7.80 -13.08
CA VAL A 182 -4.87 -8.76 -12.87
C VAL A 182 -6.20 -8.18 -13.36
N GLU A 183 -6.53 -6.94 -12.96
CA GLU A 183 -7.74 -6.24 -13.40
C GLU A 183 -7.77 -6.11 -14.92
N ALA A 184 -6.67 -5.71 -15.55
CA ALA A 184 -6.58 -5.56 -17.00
C ALA A 184 -6.74 -6.89 -17.75
N MET A 185 -6.20 -7.99 -17.20
CA MET A 185 -6.34 -9.33 -17.78
C MET A 185 -7.78 -9.85 -17.71
N LEU A 186 -8.51 -9.53 -16.64
CA LEU A 186 -9.87 -10.01 -16.41
C LEU A 186 -10.95 -9.07 -16.97
N ARG A 187 -10.62 -7.82 -17.30
CA ARG A 187 -11.57 -6.80 -17.75
C ARG A 187 -12.44 -7.23 -18.93
N ASP A 188 -11.81 -7.81 -19.96
CA ASP A 188 -12.53 -8.24 -21.17
C ASP A 188 -13.39 -9.47 -20.90
N GLU A 189 -12.92 -10.39 -20.04
CA GLU A 189 -13.67 -11.58 -19.63
C GLU A 189 -14.92 -11.21 -18.83
N VAL A 190 -14.77 -10.34 -17.83
CA VAL A 190 -15.86 -9.86 -16.97
C VAL A 190 -16.88 -9.01 -17.73
N GLY A 191 -16.46 -8.34 -18.81
CA GLY A 191 -17.35 -7.61 -19.71
C GLY A 191 -18.25 -8.49 -20.58
N GLY A 192 -18.01 -9.80 -20.63
CA GLY A 192 -18.82 -10.76 -21.38
C GLY A 192 -20.00 -11.33 -20.59
N ASP A 193 -21.04 -11.80 -21.29
CA ASP A 193 -22.25 -12.35 -20.68
C ASP A 193 -22.02 -13.68 -19.93
N ASP A 194 -20.95 -14.41 -20.26
CA ASP A 194 -20.60 -15.74 -19.72
C ASP A 194 -19.44 -15.70 -18.70
N ALA A 195 -19.11 -14.52 -18.15
CA ALA A 195 -18.04 -14.38 -17.17
C ALA A 195 -18.28 -15.25 -15.93
N SER A 196 -17.27 -16.03 -15.55
CA SER A 196 -17.35 -16.86 -14.34
C SER A 196 -17.46 -15.99 -13.08
N GLU A 197 -18.20 -16.47 -12.08
CA GLU A 197 -18.32 -15.76 -10.79
C GLU A 197 -16.96 -15.60 -10.09
N GLU A 198 -16.04 -16.55 -10.31
CA GLU A 198 -14.67 -16.48 -9.82
C GLU A 198 -13.90 -15.32 -10.48
N ALA A 199 -13.98 -15.18 -11.81
CA ALA A 199 -13.35 -14.08 -12.53
C ALA A 199 -13.92 -12.71 -12.12
N LYS A 200 -15.24 -12.60 -11.94
CA LYS A 200 -15.88 -11.38 -11.44
C LYS A 200 -15.39 -11.01 -10.05
N MET A 201 -15.31 -12.00 -9.16
CA MET A 201 -14.87 -11.80 -7.78
C MET A 201 -13.41 -11.38 -7.70
N GLU A 202 -12.54 -11.98 -8.50
CA GLU A 202 -11.12 -11.61 -8.58
C GLU A 202 -10.91 -10.21 -9.19
N TYR A 203 -11.72 -9.86 -10.20
CA TYR A 203 -11.75 -8.52 -10.79
C TYR A 203 -12.20 -7.46 -9.78
N ASP A 204 -13.31 -7.69 -9.08
CA ASP A 204 -13.84 -6.76 -8.09
C ASP A 204 -12.89 -6.61 -6.88
N LYS A 205 -12.26 -7.71 -6.44
CA LYS A 205 -11.21 -7.68 -5.42
C LYS A 205 -10.06 -6.77 -5.84
N SER A 206 -9.54 -6.96 -7.06
CA SER A 206 -8.43 -6.16 -7.59
C SER A 206 -8.79 -4.68 -7.67
N LYS A 207 -10.02 -4.37 -8.11
CA LYS A 207 -10.52 -2.98 -8.13
C LYS A 207 -10.59 -2.35 -6.74
N VAL A 208 -11.08 -3.07 -5.73
CA VAL A 208 -11.10 -2.55 -4.35
C VAL A 208 -9.69 -2.18 -3.88
N ILE A 209 -8.70 -3.02 -4.14
CA ILE A 209 -7.32 -2.75 -3.74
C ILE A 209 -6.80 -1.49 -4.45
N ILE A 210 -6.98 -1.40 -5.78
CA ILE A 210 -6.53 -0.25 -6.58
C ILE A 210 -7.22 1.04 -6.10
N ASP A 211 -8.56 1.03 -5.97
CA ASP A 211 -9.34 2.22 -5.63
C ASP A 211 -9.01 2.76 -4.24
N VAL A 212 -8.84 1.88 -3.24
CA VAL A 212 -8.47 2.31 -1.88
C VAL A 212 -7.02 2.75 -1.83
N MET A 213 -6.12 2.07 -2.56
CA MET A 213 -4.72 2.47 -2.62
C MET A 213 -4.54 3.85 -3.28
N ASP A 214 -5.29 4.15 -4.34
CA ASP A 214 -5.30 5.48 -4.97
C ASP A 214 -5.76 6.56 -3.97
N ARG A 215 -6.77 6.27 -3.15
CA ARG A 215 -7.22 7.17 -2.06
C ARG A 215 -6.14 7.35 -0.99
N VAL A 216 -5.47 6.28 -0.57
CA VAL A 216 -4.38 6.34 0.43
C VAL A 216 -3.21 7.18 -0.09
N ILE A 217 -2.75 6.92 -1.32
CA ILE A 217 -1.65 7.68 -1.95
C ILE A 217 -2.04 9.15 -2.12
N ALA A 218 -3.28 9.45 -2.50
CA ALA A 218 -3.76 10.82 -2.60
C ALA A 218 -3.66 11.57 -1.27
N VAL A 219 -4.04 10.95 -0.15
CA VAL A 219 -3.90 11.56 1.19
C VAL A 219 -2.43 11.72 1.58
N MET A 220 -1.56 10.76 1.25
CA MET A 220 -0.11 10.91 1.46
C MET A 220 0.45 12.11 0.67
N HIS A 221 -0.04 12.35 -0.55
CA HIS A 221 0.33 13.50 -1.37
C HIS A 221 -0.15 14.83 -0.75
N GLU A 222 -1.35 14.87 -0.21
CA GLU A 222 -1.86 16.03 0.54
C GLU A 222 -0.98 16.36 1.75
N GLU A 223 -0.61 15.34 2.54
CA GLU A 223 0.26 15.52 3.72
C GLU A 223 1.70 15.96 3.35
N LYS A 224 2.18 15.59 2.16
CA LYS A 224 3.44 16.11 1.57
C LYS A 224 3.36 17.58 1.15
N GLY A 225 2.17 18.17 1.07
CA GLY A 225 1.96 19.48 0.45
C GLY A 225 2.22 19.46 -1.06
N GLU A 226 1.97 18.31 -1.70
CA GLU A 226 2.12 18.11 -3.13
C GLU A 226 0.88 18.62 -3.87
N VAL A 227 1.08 19.42 -4.92
CA VAL A 227 0.01 19.91 -5.80
C VAL A 227 0.44 19.64 -7.24
N ASN A 228 -0.33 18.84 -7.98
CA ASN A 228 -0.05 18.46 -9.37
C ASN A 228 1.32 17.77 -9.60
N GLY A 229 1.80 16.95 -8.67
CA GLY A 229 3.10 16.29 -8.82
C GLY A 229 4.29 17.14 -8.36
N GLU A 230 4.05 18.35 -7.84
CA GLU A 230 5.08 19.28 -7.39
C GLU A 230 4.89 19.65 -5.91
N ILE A 231 5.97 19.58 -5.13
CA ILE A 231 5.95 20.01 -3.73
C ILE A 231 5.89 21.54 -3.66
N VAL A 232 4.76 22.09 -3.22
CA VAL A 232 4.58 23.54 -3.09
C VAL A 232 5.07 23.99 -1.71
N SER A 233 6.19 24.71 -1.67
CA SER A 233 6.70 25.33 -0.44
C SER A 233 6.02 26.67 -0.21
N SER A 234 5.24 26.80 0.87
CA SER A 234 4.62 28.06 1.29
C SER A 234 5.56 29.02 2.04
N MET A 235 6.88 28.74 2.10
CA MET A 235 7.80 29.64 2.78
C MET A 235 7.91 30.99 2.05
N PRO A 236 7.73 32.14 2.75
CA PRO A 236 8.04 33.43 2.17
C PRO A 236 9.52 33.45 1.79
N SER A 237 9.80 33.83 0.55
CA SER A 237 11.16 34.10 0.07
C SER A 237 11.79 35.12 1.02
N VAL A 238 12.75 34.69 1.84
CA VAL A 238 13.61 35.62 2.55
C VAL A 238 14.57 36.18 1.50
N ALA A 239 14.10 37.22 0.79
CA ALA A 239 14.95 38.08 0.01
C ALA A 239 15.89 38.81 0.97
N LYS A 240 17.19 38.76 0.64
CA LYS A 240 18.29 39.41 1.35
C LYS A 240 18.12 40.92 1.48
#